data_AF-A0A3B3VRX7-F1
#
_entry.id   AF-A0A3B3VRX7-F1
#
_cell.length_a   1.000
_cell.length_b   1.000
_cell.length_c   1.000
_cell.angle_alpha   90.00
_cell.angle_beta   90.00
_cell.angle_gamma   90.00
#
_symmetry.space_group_name_H-M   'P 1'
#
loop_
_entity.id
_entity.type
_entity.pdbx_description
1 polymer ?
#
loop_
_entity_poly.entity_id
_entity_poly.type
_entity_poly.pdbx_seq_one_letter_code
_entity_poly.pdbx_strand_id
1 'polypeptide(L)'
;MSQTTMREESTRAVFADVQDDFCDVKKILSRFEEWRRSYSDSYHNAYISLCLPKLLNPIVRHQLLMWNPLKDIGGEFENLPWFTAVETFCHGHGHEELEHTDRQTLSNVIEKTLLPKMTSHVELVWDPFSHQQSTCLSAVCHRLREDYSIFEGEQSKPVKGFIEAVVHRLRSCVDEDVFIPLYPKKLLEDRLSPQRRFRDEQFWMAVKLLGNMGKWDLLLPESILKELMLDKLLNRYLMITLSSEMLSSRVVSTHRKIAECLPDSWFEGESVCLPQLQNFRNDIVQKVHSLCKQQPSEDPSNIISRRHVSSRSTAHVAFRTQSRMHFNYLQRE
;
A
#
# COMPACT_ATOMS: atom_id res chain seq x y z
N MET A 1 2.74 -35.90 14.11
CA MET A 1 2.99 -34.71 14.95
C MET A 1 2.46 -33.50 14.22
N SER A 2 1.57 -32.74 14.85
CA SER A 2 1.02 -31.50 14.27
C SER A 2 2.12 -30.44 14.22
N GLN A 3 2.08 -29.51 13.25
CA GLN A 3 3.05 -28.41 13.15
C GLN A 3 3.16 -27.61 14.46
N THR A 4 2.07 -27.52 15.23
CA THR A 4 2.00 -26.89 16.56
C THR A 4 2.83 -27.61 17.63
N THR A 5 2.97 -28.94 17.56
CA THR A 5 3.73 -29.71 18.57
C THR A 5 5.24 -29.58 18.36
N MET A 6 5.70 -29.55 17.10
CA MET A 6 7.09 -29.20 16.79
C MET A 6 7.42 -27.72 17.14
N ARG A 7 6.40 -26.84 17.13
CA ARG A 7 6.52 -25.40 17.43
C ARG A 7 6.86 -25.12 18.89
N GLU A 8 6.25 -25.85 19.82
CA GLU A 8 6.54 -25.70 21.26
C GLU A 8 7.90 -26.29 21.63
N GLU A 9 8.26 -27.44 21.06
CA GLU A 9 9.55 -28.10 21.32
C GLU A 9 10.74 -27.27 20.83
N SER A 10 10.66 -26.69 19.63
CA SER A 10 11.71 -25.81 19.10
C SER A 10 11.84 -24.48 19.86
N THR A 11 10.73 -23.95 20.39
CA THR A 11 10.74 -22.71 21.20
C THR A 11 11.37 -22.95 22.56
N ARG A 12 11.04 -24.07 23.22
CA ARG A 12 11.65 -24.45 24.50
C ARG A 12 13.15 -24.74 24.36
N ALA A 13 13.57 -25.29 23.21
CA ALA A 13 14.98 -25.57 22.96
C ALA A 13 15.85 -24.30 22.87
N VAL A 14 15.34 -23.22 22.25
CA VAL A 14 16.07 -21.94 22.11
C VAL A 14 16.24 -21.21 23.44
N PHE A 15 15.31 -21.39 24.38
CA PHE A 15 15.32 -20.74 25.70
C PHE A 15 15.54 -21.71 26.86
N ALA A 16 16.11 -22.89 26.61
CA ALA A 16 16.26 -23.95 27.61
C ALA A 16 17.18 -23.59 28.78
N ASP A 17 18.09 -22.64 28.57
CA ASP A 17 19.04 -22.11 29.56
C ASP A 17 18.54 -20.82 30.24
N VAL A 18 17.41 -20.27 29.80
CA VAL A 18 16.78 -19.09 30.39
C VAL A 18 15.88 -19.53 31.53
N GLN A 19 15.91 -18.80 32.65
CA GLN A 19 14.98 -19.03 33.74
C GLN A 19 13.53 -18.93 33.25
N ASP A 20 12.67 -19.83 33.73
CA ASP A 20 11.27 -19.97 33.32
C ASP A 20 10.48 -18.65 33.33
N ASP A 21 10.80 -17.73 34.24
CA ASP A 21 10.13 -16.44 34.40
C ASP A 21 10.48 -15.43 33.29
N PHE A 22 11.57 -15.68 32.54
CA PHE A 22 12.13 -14.75 31.55
C PHE A 22 12.16 -15.30 30.11
N CYS A 23 11.55 -16.46 29.87
CA CYS A 23 11.46 -17.06 28.53
C CYS A 23 10.16 -16.73 27.78
N ASP A 24 9.20 -16.06 28.44
CA ASP A 24 7.87 -15.77 27.90
C ASP A 24 7.43 -14.32 28.17
N VAL A 25 6.82 -13.68 27.18
CA VAL A 25 6.43 -12.26 27.25
C VAL A 25 5.42 -12.01 28.37
N LYS A 26 4.43 -12.89 28.54
CA LYS A 26 3.40 -12.73 29.57
C LYS A 26 4.01 -12.88 30.97
N LYS A 27 4.90 -13.85 31.16
CA LYS A 27 5.61 -14.04 32.45
C LYS A 27 6.47 -12.82 32.79
N ILE A 28 7.25 -12.32 31.85
CA ILE A 28 8.07 -11.11 32.03
C ILE A 28 7.20 -9.92 32.44
N LEU A 29 6.15 -9.65 31.65
CA LEU A 29 5.27 -8.52 31.91
C LEU A 29 4.54 -8.63 33.25
N SER A 30 4.18 -9.85 33.69
CA SER A 30 3.55 -10.03 35.01
C SER A 30 4.44 -9.57 36.18
N ARG A 31 5.77 -9.74 36.07
CA ARG A 31 6.73 -9.25 37.08
C ARG A 31 6.85 -7.73 37.07
N PHE A 32 6.85 -7.13 35.88
CA PHE A 32 6.86 -5.66 35.76
C PHE A 32 5.55 -5.04 36.20
N GLU A 33 4.43 -5.71 35.99
CA GLU A 33 3.12 -5.30 36.47
C GLU A 33 3.02 -5.38 38.00
N GLU A 34 3.53 -6.47 38.61
CA GLU A 34 3.69 -6.59 40.06
C GLU A 34 4.56 -5.46 40.61
N TRP A 35 5.70 -5.18 39.98
CA TRP A 35 6.56 -4.08 40.37
C TRP A 35 5.86 -2.71 40.25
N ARG A 36 5.16 -2.46 39.14
CA ARG A 36 4.40 -1.23 38.90
C ARG A 36 3.34 -1.01 39.99
N ARG A 37 2.64 -2.08 40.42
CA ARG A 37 1.63 -2.01 41.48
C ARG A 37 2.22 -1.80 42.87
N SER A 38 3.24 -2.59 43.22
CA SER A 38 3.78 -2.61 44.58
C SER A 38 4.76 -1.47 44.86
N TYR A 39 5.48 -0.99 43.83
CA TYR A 39 6.50 0.05 43.97
C TYR A 39 6.49 1.01 42.77
N SER A 40 5.35 1.67 42.54
CA SER A 40 5.13 2.59 41.42
C SER A 40 6.24 3.62 41.23
N ASP A 41 6.64 4.33 42.30
CA ASP A 41 7.71 5.34 42.20
C ASP A 41 9.02 4.75 41.67
N SER A 42 9.39 3.56 42.16
CA SER A 42 10.61 2.89 41.72
C SER A 42 10.51 2.42 40.27
N TYR A 43 9.34 1.93 39.83
CA TYR A 43 9.11 1.48 38.47
C TYR A 43 9.25 2.65 37.48
N HIS A 44 8.59 3.77 37.75
CA HIS A 44 8.60 4.94 36.86
C HIS A 44 9.96 5.65 36.87
N ASN A 45 10.61 5.78 38.04
CA ASN A 45 11.95 6.34 38.14
C ASN A 45 13.02 5.48 37.43
N ALA A 46 12.77 4.18 37.26
CA ALA A 46 13.64 3.28 36.49
C ALA A 46 13.33 3.28 34.97
N TYR A 47 12.35 4.08 34.51
CA TYR A 47 11.96 4.20 33.11
C TYR A 47 11.65 2.84 32.44
N ILE A 48 10.98 1.95 33.18
CA ILE A 48 10.77 0.57 32.73
C ILE A 48 10.03 0.50 31.40
N SER A 49 8.99 1.31 31.20
CA SER A 49 8.20 1.34 29.94
C SER A 49 9.08 1.61 28.72
N LEU A 50 10.15 2.41 28.86
CA LEU A 50 11.11 2.69 27.78
C LEU A 50 12.08 1.52 27.53
N CYS A 51 12.28 0.66 28.52
CA CYS A 51 13.17 -0.50 28.47
C CYS A 51 12.46 -1.76 27.96
N LEU A 52 11.15 -1.91 28.21
CA LEU A 52 10.36 -3.09 27.84
C LEU A 52 10.49 -3.47 26.36
N PRO A 53 10.41 -2.56 25.37
CA PRO A 53 10.57 -2.92 23.96
C PRO A 53 11.90 -3.60 23.66
N LYS A 54 12.99 -3.18 24.30
CA LYS A 54 14.32 -3.79 24.13
C LYS A 54 14.39 -5.15 24.79
N LEU A 55 13.81 -5.28 25.98
CA LEU A 55 13.80 -6.53 26.75
C LEU A 55 12.98 -7.63 26.04
N LEU A 56 11.81 -7.27 25.52
CA LEU A 56 10.91 -8.22 24.86
C LEU A 56 11.38 -8.63 23.45
N ASN A 57 12.25 -7.81 22.84
CA ASN A 57 12.67 -7.94 21.44
C ASN A 57 13.10 -9.36 21.03
N PRO A 58 13.98 -10.08 21.76
CA PRO A 58 14.43 -11.42 21.36
C PRO A 58 13.28 -12.43 21.27
N ILE A 59 12.34 -12.37 22.23
CA ILE A 59 11.20 -13.30 22.30
C ILE A 59 10.17 -12.96 21.22
N VAL A 60 9.86 -11.66 21.06
CA VAL A 60 8.93 -11.20 20.02
C VAL A 60 9.46 -11.55 18.62
N ARG A 61 10.74 -11.30 18.35
CA ARG A 61 11.38 -11.68 17.07
C ARG A 61 11.31 -13.18 16.81
N HIS A 62 11.53 -13.99 17.85
CA HIS A 62 11.40 -15.45 17.75
C HIS A 62 9.96 -15.85 17.36
N GLN A 63 8.95 -15.30 18.03
CA GLN A 63 7.54 -15.57 17.71
C GLN A 63 7.16 -15.08 16.30
N LEU A 64 7.77 -14.00 15.84
CA LEU A 64 7.56 -13.44 14.50
C LEU A 64 8.24 -14.25 13.38
N LEU A 65 9.09 -15.25 13.64
CA LEU A 65 9.85 -15.94 12.59
C LEU A 65 8.97 -16.48 11.46
N MET A 66 7.84 -17.10 11.81
CA MET A 66 6.91 -17.70 10.85
C MET A 66 5.90 -16.72 10.26
N TRP A 67 5.78 -15.53 10.85
CA TRP A 67 4.90 -14.49 10.31
C TRP A 67 5.51 -13.87 9.06
N ASN A 68 4.69 -13.68 8.02
CA ASN A 68 5.11 -13.12 6.75
C ASN A 68 4.13 -12.01 6.30
N PRO A 69 4.58 -10.74 6.22
CA PRO A 69 3.73 -9.62 5.82
C PRO A 69 3.28 -9.65 4.35
N LEU A 70 3.79 -10.56 3.53
CA LEU A 70 3.55 -10.60 2.08
C LEU A 70 2.56 -11.68 1.60
N LYS A 71 2.04 -12.55 2.49
CA LYS A 71 1.24 -13.71 2.07
C LYS A 71 -0.23 -13.65 2.47
N ASP A 72 -0.52 -13.34 3.72
CA ASP A 72 -1.87 -13.46 4.26
C ASP A 72 -2.50 -12.08 4.49
N ILE A 73 -3.56 -11.79 3.73
CA ILE A 73 -4.45 -10.65 3.98
C ILE A 73 -5.22 -10.99 5.26
N GLY A 74 -4.65 -10.66 6.43
CA GLY A 74 -5.17 -11.09 7.73
C GLY A 74 -4.30 -12.11 8.48
N GLY A 75 -3.06 -12.33 8.04
CA GLY A 75 -2.04 -12.98 8.87
C GLY A 75 -1.71 -12.06 10.03
N GLU A 76 -2.51 -12.14 11.08
CA GLU A 76 -2.50 -11.20 12.18
C GLU A 76 -1.36 -11.55 13.13
N PHE A 77 -0.31 -10.72 13.15
CA PHE A 77 0.68 -10.77 14.22
C PHE A 77 0.00 -10.56 15.58
N GLU A 78 -1.19 -9.97 15.58
CA GLU A 78 -2.11 -9.76 16.68
C GLU A 78 -2.55 -11.09 17.34
N ASN A 79 -2.55 -12.20 16.59
CA ASN A 79 -2.84 -13.54 17.13
C ASN A 79 -1.63 -14.20 17.82
N LEU A 80 -0.45 -13.56 17.80
CA LEU A 80 0.73 -14.11 18.46
C LEU A 80 0.67 -13.82 19.97
N PRO A 81 1.14 -14.75 20.83
CA PRO A 81 1.05 -14.61 22.29
C PRO A 81 1.65 -13.31 22.83
N TRP A 82 2.72 -12.80 22.21
CA TRP A 82 3.33 -11.55 22.64
C TRP A 82 2.38 -10.35 22.52
N PHE A 83 1.51 -10.32 21.49
CA PHE A 83 0.66 -9.18 21.23
C PHE A 83 -0.36 -9.01 22.34
N THR A 84 -1.15 -10.06 22.60
CA THR A 84 -2.15 -10.05 23.68
C THR A 84 -1.52 -9.77 25.04
N ALA A 85 -0.31 -10.28 25.31
CA ALA A 85 0.39 -10.02 26.56
C ALA A 85 0.77 -8.54 26.72
N VAL A 86 1.31 -7.91 25.67
CA VAL A 86 1.68 -6.48 25.69
C VAL A 86 0.44 -5.60 25.72
N GLU A 87 -0.59 -5.92 24.94
CA GLU A 87 -1.86 -5.21 24.93
C GLU A 87 -2.53 -5.22 26.31
N THR A 88 -2.57 -6.38 26.98
CA THR A 88 -3.09 -6.51 28.34
C THR A 88 -2.30 -5.62 29.31
N PHE A 89 -0.97 -5.63 29.20
CA PHE A 89 -0.11 -4.80 30.04
C PHE A 89 -0.35 -3.29 29.85
N CYS A 90 -0.65 -2.85 28.63
CA CYS A 90 -0.91 -1.44 28.27
C CYS A 90 -2.27 -0.93 28.77
N HIS A 91 -3.24 -1.81 29.01
CA HIS A 91 -4.58 -1.46 29.48
C HIS A 91 -4.77 -1.71 30.98
N GLY A 92 -3.92 -2.55 31.58
CA GLY A 92 -3.99 -2.89 32.99
C GLY A 92 -5.23 -3.73 33.31
N HIS A 93 -5.55 -3.81 34.62
CA HIS A 93 -6.72 -4.56 35.09
C HIS A 93 -7.72 -3.65 35.81
N GLY A 94 -8.80 -3.26 35.11
CA GLY A 94 -9.92 -2.52 35.70
C GLY A 94 -9.71 -1.01 35.78
N HIS A 95 -9.58 -0.46 37.00
CA HIS A 95 -9.52 0.99 37.29
C HIS A 95 -8.08 1.53 37.46
N GLU A 96 -7.08 0.92 36.82
CA GLU A 96 -5.69 1.37 36.94
C GLU A 96 -5.44 2.66 36.12
N GLU A 97 -4.99 3.72 36.78
CA GLU A 97 -4.47 4.90 36.11
C GLU A 97 -3.05 4.64 35.61
N LEU A 98 -2.94 4.23 34.35
CA LEU A 98 -1.66 4.01 33.69
C LEU A 98 -1.05 5.31 33.17
N GLU A 99 0.27 5.46 33.35
CA GLU A 99 1.02 6.53 32.70
C GLU A 99 0.97 6.40 31.17
N HIS A 100 1.12 7.54 30.49
CA HIS A 100 1.10 7.59 29.03
C HIS A 100 2.18 6.71 28.40
N THR A 101 3.37 6.65 29.02
CA THR A 101 4.52 5.84 28.61
C THR A 101 4.21 4.34 28.61
N ASP A 102 3.45 3.85 29.59
CA ASP A 102 3.02 2.46 29.67
C ASP A 102 2.02 2.12 28.56
N ARG A 103 1.05 3.02 28.31
CA ARG A 103 0.06 2.85 27.22
C ARG A 103 0.69 2.79 25.84
N GLN A 104 1.85 3.43 25.66
CA GLN A 104 2.64 3.39 24.43
C GLN A 104 3.55 2.16 24.30
N THR A 105 3.56 1.24 25.27
CA THR A 105 4.46 0.07 25.21
C THR A 105 4.19 -0.77 23.96
N LEU A 106 2.92 -0.96 23.58
CA LEU A 106 2.56 -1.72 22.39
C LEU A 106 3.10 -1.11 21.09
N SER A 107 2.87 0.19 20.87
CA SER A 107 3.38 0.88 19.67
C SER A 107 4.91 0.85 19.64
N ASN A 108 5.56 1.05 20.79
CA ASN A 108 7.01 0.94 20.90
C ASN A 108 7.54 -0.47 20.58
N VAL A 109 6.85 -1.54 21.02
CA VAL A 109 7.23 -2.92 20.66
C VAL A 109 7.06 -3.14 19.16
N ILE A 110 5.95 -2.70 18.57
CA ILE A 110 5.70 -2.79 17.13
C ILE A 110 6.83 -2.10 16.34
N GLU A 111 7.16 -0.86 16.70
CA GLU A 111 8.21 -0.11 16.01
C GLU A 111 9.60 -0.72 16.15
N LYS A 112 9.93 -1.29 17.31
CA LYS A 112 11.27 -1.84 17.58
C LYS A 112 11.45 -3.27 17.07
N THR A 113 10.37 -3.99 16.78
CA THR A 113 10.42 -5.43 16.48
C THR A 113 9.75 -5.80 15.17
N LEU A 114 8.50 -5.37 14.96
CA LEU A 114 7.70 -5.70 13.78
C LEU A 114 8.18 -4.93 12.55
N LEU A 115 8.33 -3.61 12.67
CA LEU A 115 8.78 -2.76 11.56
C LEU A 115 10.14 -3.20 10.99
N PRO A 116 11.20 -3.45 11.78
CA PRO A 116 12.47 -3.93 11.23
C PRO A 116 12.35 -5.23 10.44
N LYS A 117 11.46 -6.15 10.86
CA LYS A 117 11.17 -7.37 10.08
C LYS A 117 10.47 -7.02 8.77
N MET A 118 9.49 -6.12 8.79
CA MET A 118 8.81 -5.65 7.58
C MET A 118 9.76 -4.94 6.61
N THR A 119 10.65 -4.07 7.11
CA THR A 119 11.71 -3.42 6.32
C THR A 119 12.58 -4.46 5.63
N SER A 120 12.99 -5.53 6.34
CA SER A 120 13.75 -6.62 5.73
C SER A 120 12.99 -7.33 4.60
N HIS A 121 11.65 -7.47 4.71
CA HIS A 121 10.84 -8.04 3.63
C HIS A 121 10.78 -7.10 2.42
N VAL A 122 10.64 -5.79 2.65
CA VAL A 122 10.66 -4.76 1.60
C VAL A 122 11.97 -4.79 0.82
N GLU A 123 13.10 -4.87 1.52
CA GLU A 123 14.43 -4.81 0.92
C GLU A 123 14.82 -6.10 0.19
N LEU A 124 14.43 -7.27 0.72
CA LEU A 124 14.98 -8.55 0.28
C LEU A 124 14.02 -9.44 -0.50
N VAL A 125 12.71 -9.27 -0.33
CA VAL A 125 11.71 -10.26 -0.78
C VAL A 125 10.58 -9.67 -1.59
N TRP A 126 10.14 -8.46 -1.25
CA TRP A 126 8.97 -7.86 -1.87
C TRP A 126 9.21 -7.55 -3.36
N ASP A 127 8.29 -8.06 -4.18
CA ASP A 127 8.15 -7.77 -5.59
C ASP A 127 7.01 -6.74 -5.80
N PRO A 128 7.33 -5.49 -6.19
CA PRO A 128 6.31 -4.47 -6.51
C PRO A 128 5.35 -4.85 -7.64
N PHE A 129 5.71 -5.78 -8.53
CA PHE A 129 4.80 -6.31 -9.56
C PHE A 129 3.84 -7.36 -9.02
N SER A 130 4.09 -7.92 -7.84
CA SER A 130 3.20 -8.88 -7.20
C SER A 130 2.03 -8.15 -6.55
N HIS A 131 0.83 -8.34 -7.12
CA HIS A 131 -0.39 -7.78 -6.57
C HIS A 131 -0.65 -8.29 -5.15
N GLN A 132 -0.55 -9.61 -4.93
CA GLN A 132 -0.79 -10.22 -3.62
C GLN A 132 0.15 -9.63 -2.56
N GLN A 133 1.46 -9.61 -2.84
CA GLN A 133 2.43 -9.11 -1.86
C GLN A 133 2.23 -7.62 -1.55
N SER A 134 1.98 -6.81 -2.58
CA SER A 134 1.74 -5.37 -2.39
C SER A 134 0.46 -5.11 -1.60
N THR A 135 -0.61 -5.86 -1.87
CA THR A 135 -1.88 -5.78 -1.11
C THR A 135 -1.69 -6.20 0.33
N CYS A 136 -1.05 -7.34 0.61
CA CYS A 136 -0.80 -7.81 1.96
C CYS A 136 0.02 -6.81 2.77
N LEU A 137 1.13 -6.34 2.19
CA LEU A 137 2.05 -5.44 2.87
C LEU A 137 1.40 -4.09 3.16
N SER A 138 0.75 -3.46 2.18
CA SER A 138 0.06 -2.19 2.37
C SER A 138 -1.08 -2.33 3.37
N ALA A 139 -1.82 -3.45 3.37
CA ALA A 139 -2.90 -3.68 4.32
C ALA A 139 -2.40 -3.76 5.77
N VAL A 140 -1.25 -4.41 6.02
CA VAL A 140 -0.62 -4.38 7.35
C VAL A 140 -0.24 -2.95 7.73
N CYS A 141 0.35 -2.19 6.81
CA CYS A 141 0.72 -0.79 7.09
C CYS A 141 -0.48 0.11 7.39
N HIS A 142 -1.59 -0.05 6.65
CA HIS A 142 -2.83 0.69 6.92
C HIS A 142 -3.41 0.36 8.29
N ARG A 143 -3.45 -0.93 8.69
CA ARG A 143 -3.84 -1.30 10.07
C ARG A 143 -2.91 -0.70 11.12
N LEU A 144 -1.60 -0.76 10.89
CA LEU A 144 -0.60 -0.13 11.76
C LEU A 144 -0.79 1.39 11.90
N ARG A 145 -1.28 2.06 10.85
CA ARG A 145 -1.63 3.47 10.89
C ARG A 145 -2.93 3.71 11.66
N GLU A 146 -3.99 2.97 11.34
CA GLU A 146 -5.35 3.21 11.83
C GLU A 146 -5.55 2.76 13.29
N ASP A 147 -5.05 1.58 13.64
CA ASP A 147 -5.33 0.96 14.95
C ASP A 147 -4.25 1.29 16.00
N TYR A 148 -3.06 1.71 15.55
CA TYR A 148 -1.88 1.86 16.43
C TYR A 148 -1.09 3.17 16.22
N SER A 149 -1.54 4.07 15.35
CA SER A 149 -0.91 5.38 15.06
C SER A 149 0.59 5.34 14.71
N ILE A 150 1.10 4.23 14.17
CA ILE A 150 2.54 4.00 13.92
C ILE A 150 3.11 4.93 12.84
N PHE A 151 2.26 5.38 11.92
CA PHE A 151 2.64 6.25 10.80
C PHE A 151 2.14 7.69 10.97
N GLU A 152 1.63 8.06 12.14
CA GLU A 152 1.06 9.38 12.39
C GLU A 152 2.04 10.30 13.14
N GLY A 153 1.95 11.61 12.89
CA GLY A 153 2.76 12.60 13.60
C GLY A 153 4.26 12.53 13.32
N GLU A 154 5.08 12.75 14.36
CA GLU A 154 6.53 12.73 14.24
C GLU A 154 7.04 11.29 14.10
N GLN A 155 7.60 10.99 12.94
CA GLN A 155 8.03 9.64 12.60
C GLN A 155 9.30 9.25 13.36
N SER A 156 9.23 8.09 14.03
CA SER A 156 10.38 7.49 14.69
C SER A 156 11.40 6.95 13.68
N LYS A 157 12.62 6.64 14.15
CA LYS A 157 13.70 6.12 13.28
C LYS A 157 13.30 4.81 12.55
N PRO A 158 12.69 3.80 13.20
CA PRO A 158 12.20 2.61 12.51
C PRO A 158 11.18 2.93 11.41
N VAL A 159 10.24 3.84 11.67
CA VAL A 159 9.20 4.20 10.71
C VAL A 159 9.81 4.92 9.50
N LYS A 160 10.70 5.90 9.74
CA LYS A 160 11.45 6.57 8.67
C LYS A 160 12.23 5.58 7.81
N GLY A 161 12.95 4.65 8.43
CA GLY A 161 13.72 3.63 7.71
C GLY A 161 12.82 2.69 6.89
N PHE A 162 11.64 2.33 7.39
CA PHE A 162 10.66 1.55 6.63
C PHE A 162 10.13 2.32 5.41
N ILE A 163 9.73 3.59 5.59
CA ILE A 163 9.25 4.45 4.50
C ILE A 163 10.34 4.61 3.44
N GLU A 164 11.59 4.89 3.85
CA GLU A 164 12.74 5.02 2.95
C GLU A 164 12.98 3.73 2.15
N ALA A 165 12.90 2.56 2.78
CA ALA A 165 13.06 1.27 2.10
C ALA A 165 11.96 1.04 1.05
N VAL A 166 10.71 1.38 1.36
CA VAL A 166 9.59 1.26 0.40
C VAL A 166 9.78 2.19 -0.79
N VAL A 167 10.10 3.47 -0.52
CA VAL A 167 10.33 4.47 -1.57
C VAL A 167 11.50 4.06 -2.45
N HIS A 168 12.61 3.62 -1.85
CA HIS A 168 13.77 3.13 -2.58
C HIS A 168 13.41 1.94 -3.47
N ARG A 169 12.70 0.94 -2.93
CA ARG A 169 12.29 -0.25 -3.68
C ARG A 169 11.38 0.07 -4.85
N LEU A 170 10.38 0.93 -4.66
CA LEU A 170 9.49 1.39 -5.72
C LEU A 170 10.23 2.19 -6.79
N ARG A 171 11.14 3.09 -6.38
CA ARG A 171 11.94 3.91 -7.29
C ARG A 171 12.86 3.04 -8.15
N SER A 172 13.62 2.13 -7.55
CA SER A 172 14.47 1.18 -8.28
C SER A 172 13.65 0.34 -9.26
N CYS A 173 12.46 -0.13 -8.84
CA CYS A 173 11.58 -0.89 -9.73
C CYS A 173 11.16 -0.08 -10.98
N VAL A 174 10.82 1.20 -10.82
CA VAL A 174 10.45 2.07 -11.96
C VAL A 174 11.66 2.38 -12.86
N ASP A 175 12.82 2.62 -12.25
CA ASP A 175 14.00 3.06 -12.99
C ASP A 175 14.72 1.89 -13.68
N GLU A 176 14.67 0.68 -13.11
CA GLU A 176 15.46 -0.49 -13.55
C GLU A 176 14.61 -1.61 -14.17
N ASP A 177 13.39 -1.85 -13.68
CA ASP A 177 12.59 -3.03 -14.08
C ASP A 177 11.45 -2.71 -15.07
N VAL A 178 11.06 -1.43 -15.20
CA VAL A 178 10.01 -1.03 -16.14
C VAL A 178 10.59 -0.81 -17.53
N PHE A 179 10.13 -1.61 -18.50
CA PHE A 179 10.53 -1.48 -19.89
C PHE A 179 9.34 -1.71 -20.83
N ILE A 180 9.02 -0.74 -21.69
CA ILE A 180 8.02 -0.90 -22.75
C ILE A 180 8.70 -0.67 -24.11
N PRO A 181 8.85 -1.71 -24.96
CA PRO A 181 9.55 -1.59 -26.23
C PRO A 181 8.79 -0.72 -27.23
N LEU A 182 9.54 0.13 -27.94
CA LEU A 182 9.01 0.94 -29.04
C LEU A 182 9.25 0.21 -30.37
N TYR A 183 8.17 -0.09 -31.08
CA TYR A 183 8.22 -0.74 -32.39
C TYR A 183 7.71 0.18 -33.50
N PRO A 184 8.25 0.10 -34.72
CA PRO A 184 7.66 0.74 -35.90
C PRO A 184 6.20 0.33 -36.10
N LYS A 185 5.35 1.27 -36.52
CA LYS A 185 3.90 1.05 -36.69
C LYS A 185 3.56 -0.20 -37.53
N LYS A 186 4.33 -0.45 -38.59
CA LYS A 186 4.17 -1.62 -39.48
C LYS A 186 4.20 -2.95 -38.74
N LEU A 187 5.03 -3.08 -37.70
CA LEU A 187 5.13 -4.31 -36.89
C LEU A 187 3.99 -4.46 -35.88
N LEU A 188 3.22 -3.39 -35.67
CA LEU A 188 2.11 -3.31 -34.72
C LEU A 188 0.73 -3.36 -35.40
N GLU A 189 0.70 -3.41 -36.74
CA GLU A 189 -0.52 -3.52 -37.55
C GLU A 189 -1.19 -4.89 -37.34
N ASP A 190 -0.41 -5.97 -37.37
CA ASP A 190 -0.91 -7.30 -37.05
C ASP A 190 -1.07 -7.47 -35.53
N ARG A 191 -2.30 -7.80 -35.11
CA ARG A 191 -2.66 -8.05 -33.71
C ARG A 191 -2.01 -9.29 -33.13
N LEU A 192 -1.66 -10.25 -33.97
CA LEU A 192 -1.06 -11.50 -33.56
C LEU A 192 0.47 -11.43 -33.58
N SER A 193 1.04 -10.27 -33.97
CA SER A 193 2.48 -10.12 -34.05
C SER A 193 3.12 -10.30 -32.66
N PRO A 194 4.24 -11.04 -32.55
CA PRO A 194 4.96 -11.20 -31.29
C PRO A 194 5.36 -9.87 -30.66
N GLN A 195 5.71 -8.87 -31.49
CA GLN A 195 6.13 -7.54 -31.06
C GLN A 195 5.00 -6.79 -30.36
N ARG A 196 3.78 -6.82 -30.94
CA ARG A 196 2.62 -6.19 -30.32
C ARG A 196 2.26 -6.89 -29.01
N ARG A 197 2.24 -8.22 -28.99
CA ARG A 197 1.92 -9.00 -27.78
C ARG A 197 2.88 -8.70 -26.65
N PHE A 198 4.18 -8.74 -26.91
CA PHE A 198 5.20 -8.45 -25.91
C PHE A 198 5.09 -7.02 -25.37
N ARG A 199 4.94 -6.02 -26.25
CA ARG A 199 4.72 -4.63 -25.82
C ARG A 199 3.46 -4.49 -24.96
N ASP A 200 2.35 -5.10 -25.37
CA ASP A 200 1.08 -5.01 -24.64
C ASP A 200 1.19 -5.68 -23.26
N GLU A 201 1.92 -6.81 -23.14
CA GLU A 201 2.24 -7.44 -21.86
C GLU A 201 3.05 -6.51 -20.95
N GLN A 202 4.12 -5.91 -21.48
CA GLN A 202 4.93 -4.94 -20.72
C GLN A 202 4.12 -3.71 -20.28
N PHE A 203 3.26 -3.20 -21.15
CA PHE A 203 2.35 -2.09 -20.83
C PHE A 203 1.41 -2.46 -19.67
N TRP A 204 0.78 -3.63 -19.72
CA TRP A 204 -0.11 -4.07 -18.63
C TRP A 204 0.64 -4.39 -17.34
N MET A 205 1.89 -4.84 -17.41
CA MET A 205 2.76 -4.96 -16.23
C MET A 205 3.00 -3.59 -15.58
N ALA A 206 3.28 -2.55 -16.37
CA ALA A 206 3.44 -1.19 -15.87
C ALA A 206 2.14 -0.61 -15.29
N VAL A 207 0.98 -0.88 -15.90
CA VAL A 207 -0.34 -0.49 -15.32
C VAL A 207 -0.61 -1.23 -14.01
N LYS A 208 -0.26 -2.52 -13.92
CA LYS A 208 -0.36 -3.29 -12.66
C LYS A 208 0.53 -2.68 -11.56
N LEU A 209 1.76 -2.29 -11.91
CA LEU A 209 2.67 -1.61 -10.98
C LEU A 209 2.07 -0.28 -10.50
N LEU A 210 1.48 0.51 -11.40
CA LEU A 210 0.78 1.76 -11.06
C LEU A 210 -0.31 1.51 -10.00
N GLY A 211 -1.17 0.51 -10.21
CA GLY A 211 -2.20 0.13 -9.23
C GLY A 211 -1.66 -0.48 -7.94
N ASN A 212 -0.45 -1.02 -7.93
CA ASN A 212 0.23 -1.47 -6.71
C ASN A 212 0.84 -0.30 -5.93
N MET A 213 1.39 0.70 -6.63
CA MET A 213 1.87 1.94 -6.01
C MET A 213 0.72 2.71 -5.34
N GLY A 214 -0.45 2.79 -5.96
CA GLY A 214 -1.61 3.49 -5.39
C GLY A 214 -2.06 2.98 -4.02
N LYS A 215 -1.71 1.74 -3.64
CA LYS A 215 -2.03 1.18 -2.31
C LYS A 215 -1.26 1.83 -1.17
N TRP A 216 -0.20 2.56 -1.50
CA TRP A 216 0.65 3.30 -0.57
C TRP A 216 0.18 4.73 -0.32
N ASP A 217 -0.98 5.10 -0.88
CA ASP A 217 -1.65 6.35 -0.52
C ASP A 217 -1.87 6.44 0.99
N LEU A 218 -1.82 7.64 1.56
CA LEU A 218 -1.86 7.93 3.01
C LEU A 218 -0.72 7.33 3.86
N LEU A 219 0.13 6.47 3.32
CA LEU A 219 1.30 5.89 4.00
C LEU A 219 2.62 6.58 3.59
N LEU A 220 2.72 6.98 2.31
CA LEU A 220 3.88 7.69 1.79
C LEU A 220 3.58 9.18 1.61
N PRO A 221 4.61 10.05 1.64
CA PRO A 221 4.45 11.45 1.26
C PRO A 221 3.85 11.58 -0.14
N GLU A 222 2.75 12.32 -0.25
CA GLU A 222 1.97 12.46 -1.49
C GLU A 222 2.83 12.94 -2.67
N SER A 223 3.77 13.85 -2.42
CA SER A 223 4.71 14.37 -3.42
C SER A 223 5.58 13.26 -4.03
N ILE A 224 6.07 12.33 -3.21
CA ILE A 224 6.90 11.20 -3.65
C ILE A 224 6.04 10.22 -4.44
N LEU A 225 4.83 9.93 -3.96
CA LEU A 225 3.94 8.99 -4.64
C LEU A 225 3.48 9.53 -6.00
N LYS A 226 3.15 10.83 -6.09
CA LYS A 226 2.85 11.53 -7.35
C LYS A 226 4.06 11.53 -8.29
N GLU A 227 5.28 11.80 -7.82
CA GLU A 227 6.51 11.72 -8.62
C GLU A 227 6.69 10.32 -9.24
N LEU A 228 6.58 9.26 -8.43
CA LEU A 228 6.76 7.88 -8.90
C LEU A 228 5.66 7.46 -9.89
N MET A 229 4.39 7.67 -9.52
CA MET A 229 3.25 7.18 -10.28
C MET A 229 2.99 8.02 -11.54
N LEU A 230 2.99 9.34 -11.42
CA LEU A 230 2.57 10.23 -12.50
C LEU A 230 3.74 10.61 -13.39
N ASP A 231 4.85 11.06 -12.82
CA ASP A 231 5.98 11.54 -13.62
C ASP A 231 6.81 10.38 -14.16
N LYS A 232 7.30 9.52 -13.26
CA LYS A 232 8.23 8.46 -13.63
C LYS A 232 7.59 7.25 -14.29
N LEU A 233 6.32 6.94 -14.02
CA LEU A 233 5.65 5.76 -14.59
C LEU A 233 4.65 6.13 -15.70
N LEU A 234 3.61 6.90 -15.38
CA LEU A 234 2.58 7.28 -16.34
C LEU A 234 3.15 8.11 -17.50
N ASN A 235 3.74 9.26 -17.19
CA ASN A 235 4.20 10.21 -18.22
C ASN A 235 5.40 9.68 -19.00
N ARG A 236 6.36 9.03 -18.33
CA ARG A 236 7.58 8.51 -18.96
C ARG A 236 7.33 7.27 -19.82
N TYR A 237 6.55 6.29 -19.35
CA TYR A 237 6.43 4.99 -20.01
C TYR A 237 5.06 4.75 -20.65
N LEU A 238 3.96 5.02 -19.92
CA LEU A 238 2.62 4.66 -20.40
C LEU A 238 2.11 5.61 -21.49
N MET A 239 2.34 6.91 -21.36
CA MET A 239 1.81 7.94 -22.27
C MET A 239 2.26 7.75 -23.72
N ILE A 240 3.50 7.34 -23.96
CA ILE A 240 4.01 7.10 -25.33
C ILE A 240 3.21 5.99 -26.01
N THR A 241 2.89 4.92 -25.27
CA THR A 241 2.11 3.79 -25.80
C THR A 241 0.67 4.21 -26.05
N LEU A 242 0.07 4.96 -25.13
CA LEU A 242 -1.28 5.50 -25.29
C LEU A 242 -1.38 6.38 -26.55
N SER A 243 -0.49 7.36 -26.71
CA SER A 243 -0.52 8.29 -27.85
C SER A 243 -0.32 7.60 -29.21
N SER A 244 0.30 6.41 -29.24
CA SER A 244 0.57 5.64 -30.46
C SER A 244 -0.55 4.65 -30.81
N GLU A 245 -1.49 4.40 -29.90
CA GLU A 245 -2.50 3.36 -30.06
C GLU A 245 -3.62 3.77 -31.03
N MET A 246 -3.95 2.89 -31.98
CA MET A 246 -5.07 3.09 -32.91
C MET A 246 -6.41 3.07 -32.18
N LEU A 247 -7.32 3.97 -32.57
CA LEU A 247 -8.67 4.09 -32.03
C LEU A 247 -9.40 2.73 -32.06
N SER A 248 -9.78 2.23 -30.88
CA SER A 248 -10.59 1.02 -30.74
C SER A 248 -11.39 1.06 -29.44
N SER A 249 -12.42 0.23 -29.30
CA SER A 249 -13.21 0.11 -28.07
C SER A 249 -12.36 -0.25 -26.84
N ARG A 250 -11.22 -0.91 -27.04
CA ARG A 250 -10.25 -1.23 -25.98
C ARG A 250 -9.57 0.00 -25.41
N VAL A 251 -9.40 1.06 -26.19
CA VAL A 251 -8.74 2.30 -25.77
C VAL A 251 -9.49 2.94 -24.59
N VAL A 252 -10.83 2.97 -24.63
CA VAL A 252 -11.66 3.50 -23.52
C VAL A 252 -11.49 2.65 -22.26
N SER A 253 -11.37 1.33 -22.39
CA SER A 253 -11.13 0.44 -21.25
C SER A 253 -9.74 0.61 -20.65
N THR A 254 -8.72 0.93 -21.47
CA THR A 254 -7.35 1.15 -21.00
C THR A 254 -7.23 2.41 -20.15
N HIS A 255 -7.75 3.55 -20.62
CA HIS A 255 -7.72 4.80 -19.87
C HIS A 255 -8.50 4.69 -18.56
N ARG A 256 -9.64 3.98 -18.58
CA ARG A 256 -10.41 3.72 -17.36
C ARG A 256 -9.57 2.97 -16.33
N LYS A 257 -8.91 1.87 -16.73
CA LYS A 257 -8.07 1.08 -15.82
C LYS A 257 -6.91 1.89 -15.23
N ILE A 258 -6.29 2.78 -16.02
CA ILE A 258 -5.24 3.67 -15.51
C ILE A 258 -5.83 4.65 -14.49
N ALA A 259 -6.98 5.26 -14.78
CA ALA A 259 -7.64 6.17 -13.85
C ALA A 259 -8.09 5.48 -12.55
N GLU A 260 -8.52 4.21 -12.63
CA GLU A 260 -8.87 3.38 -11.47
C GLU A 260 -7.67 3.06 -10.57
N CYS A 261 -6.42 3.20 -11.07
CA CYS A 261 -5.21 3.00 -10.27
C CYS A 261 -4.83 4.24 -9.43
N LEU A 262 -5.41 5.41 -9.72
CA LEU A 262 -5.06 6.65 -9.03
C LEU A 262 -5.80 6.76 -7.69
N PRO A 263 -5.13 7.18 -6.61
CA PRO A 263 -5.79 7.37 -5.32
C PRO A 263 -6.89 8.43 -5.38
N ASP A 264 -8.01 8.16 -4.71
CA ASP A 264 -9.16 9.07 -4.69
C ASP A 264 -8.87 10.35 -3.88
N SER A 265 -8.02 10.25 -2.85
CA SER A 265 -7.60 11.37 -1.98
C SER A 265 -6.96 12.53 -2.75
N TRP A 266 -6.32 12.26 -3.88
CA TRP A 266 -5.65 13.29 -4.69
C TRP A 266 -6.61 14.23 -5.41
N PHE A 267 -7.90 13.90 -5.43
CA PHE A 267 -8.94 14.65 -6.13
C PHE A 267 -9.96 15.26 -5.16
N GLU A 268 -9.83 15.02 -3.86
CA GLU A 268 -10.70 15.61 -2.85
C GLU A 268 -10.41 17.11 -2.69
N GLY A 269 -11.43 17.95 -2.88
CA GLY A 269 -11.29 19.42 -2.73
C GLY A 269 -10.54 20.13 -3.86
N GLU A 270 -9.93 19.41 -4.81
CA GLU A 270 -9.28 20.01 -5.97
C GLU A 270 -10.29 20.36 -7.07
N SER A 271 -10.20 21.60 -7.57
CA SER A 271 -11.03 22.10 -8.67
C SER A 271 -10.31 22.10 -10.03
N VAL A 272 -8.99 21.88 -10.01
CA VAL A 272 -8.09 21.96 -11.16
C VAL A 272 -7.43 20.60 -11.36
N CYS A 273 -7.27 20.18 -12.61
CA CYS A 273 -6.56 18.94 -12.93
C CYS A 273 -5.09 19.06 -12.53
N LEU A 274 -4.56 18.05 -11.85
CA LEU A 274 -3.13 17.95 -11.54
C LEU A 274 -2.29 18.18 -12.83
N PRO A 275 -1.24 19.03 -12.78
CA PRO A 275 -0.42 19.32 -13.96
C PRO A 275 0.14 18.07 -14.64
N GLN A 276 0.55 17.08 -13.84
CA GLN A 276 1.09 15.81 -14.32
C GLN A 276 0.08 14.99 -15.13
N LEU A 277 -1.22 15.18 -14.91
CA LEU A 277 -2.29 14.45 -15.60
C LEU A 277 -2.78 15.15 -16.87
N GLN A 278 -2.29 16.35 -17.19
CA GLN A 278 -2.81 17.15 -18.30
C GLN A 278 -2.64 16.43 -19.66
N ASN A 279 -1.52 15.74 -19.87
CA ASN A 279 -1.28 14.98 -21.10
C ASN A 279 -2.24 13.78 -21.22
N PHE A 280 -2.45 13.06 -20.12
CA PHE A 280 -3.39 11.95 -20.05
C PHE A 280 -4.83 12.40 -20.32
N ARG A 281 -5.26 13.50 -19.69
CA ARG A 281 -6.56 14.13 -19.93
C ARG A 281 -6.74 14.53 -21.39
N ASN A 282 -5.74 15.17 -21.98
CA ASN A 282 -5.79 15.60 -23.38
C ASN A 282 -5.92 14.41 -24.34
N ASP A 283 -5.17 13.32 -24.11
CA ASP A 283 -5.25 12.10 -24.91
C ASP A 283 -6.66 11.46 -24.84
N ILE A 284 -7.26 11.39 -23.65
CA ILE A 284 -8.65 10.92 -23.47
C ILE A 284 -9.61 11.78 -24.30
N VAL A 285 -9.53 13.11 -24.17
CA VAL A 285 -10.44 14.03 -24.88
C VAL A 285 -10.31 13.88 -26.39
N GLN A 286 -9.07 13.83 -26.91
CA GLN A 286 -8.81 13.65 -28.34
C GLN A 286 -9.37 12.33 -28.88
N LYS A 287 -9.19 11.23 -28.14
CA LYS A 287 -9.67 9.91 -28.54
C LYS A 287 -11.19 9.81 -28.49
N VAL A 288 -11.83 10.32 -27.44
CA VAL A 288 -13.30 10.35 -27.33
C VAL A 288 -13.90 11.17 -28.47
N HIS A 289 -13.36 12.36 -28.74
CA HIS A 289 -13.84 13.20 -29.84
C HIS A 289 -13.67 12.53 -31.21
N SER A 290 -12.57 11.82 -31.43
CA SER A 290 -12.33 11.06 -32.66
C SER A 290 -13.30 9.88 -32.83
N LEU A 291 -13.62 9.16 -31.74
CA LEU A 291 -14.62 8.09 -31.74
C LEU A 291 -16.03 8.62 -32.05
N CYS A 292 -16.41 9.76 -31.49
CA CYS A 292 -17.71 10.40 -31.78
C CYS A 292 -17.84 10.83 -33.25
N LYS A 293 -16.74 11.24 -33.89
CA LYS A 293 -16.74 11.64 -35.32
C LYS A 293 -16.79 10.46 -36.30
N GLN A 294 -16.39 9.26 -35.89
CA GLN A 294 -16.27 8.08 -36.77
C GLN A 294 -17.55 7.24 -36.88
N GLN A 295 -18.62 7.53 -36.10
CA GLN A 295 -19.89 6.79 -36.20
C GLN A 295 -20.87 7.47 -37.18
N PRO A 296 -21.35 6.78 -38.24
CA PRO A 296 -22.50 7.24 -39.01
C PRO A 296 -23.78 7.17 -38.16
N SER A 297 -24.76 8.01 -38.49
CA SER A 297 -26.08 8.06 -37.87
C SER A 297 -26.78 6.69 -37.87
N GLU A 298 -26.84 6.02 -36.72
CA GLU A 298 -27.74 4.89 -36.48
C GLU A 298 -28.61 5.15 -35.24
N ASP A 299 -29.90 4.97 -35.44
CA ASP A 299 -31.06 4.86 -34.54
C ASP A 299 -30.98 5.48 -33.12
N PRO A 300 -31.85 6.47 -32.78
CA PRO A 300 -31.82 7.21 -31.50
C PRO A 300 -31.83 6.37 -30.21
N SER A 301 -32.40 5.17 -30.25
CA SER A 301 -32.55 4.27 -29.09
C SER A 301 -31.24 3.61 -28.66
N ASN A 302 -30.36 3.28 -29.60
CA ASN A 302 -29.00 2.75 -29.34
C ASN A 302 -28.02 3.86 -28.95
N ILE A 303 -28.26 5.10 -29.40
CA ILE A 303 -27.52 6.29 -29.00
C ILE A 303 -27.69 6.56 -27.50
N ILE A 304 -28.89 6.39 -26.94
CA ILE A 304 -29.16 6.67 -25.51
C ILE A 304 -28.43 5.66 -24.59
N SER A 305 -28.49 4.36 -24.92
CA SER A 305 -27.82 3.31 -24.14
C SER A 305 -26.28 3.41 -24.20
N ARG A 306 -25.71 3.78 -25.37
CA ARG A 306 -24.26 3.96 -25.55
C ARG A 306 -23.74 5.31 -25.06
N ARG A 307 -24.53 6.39 -25.19
CA ARG A 307 -24.26 7.66 -24.52
C ARG A 307 -24.29 7.48 -23.01
N HIS A 308 -25.11 6.60 -22.44
CA HIS A 308 -25.05 6.30 -21.00
C HIS A 308 -23.78 5.55 -20.58
N VAL A 309 -23.23 4.67 -21.40
CA VAL A 309 -21.95 3.98 -21.10
C VAL A 309 -20.74 4.90 -21.32
N SER A 310 -20.78 5.74 -22.37
CA SER A 310 -19.78 6.76 -22.65
C SER A 310 -19.86 7.92 -21.66
N SER A 311 -21.06 8.37 -21.27
CA SER A 311 -21.25 9.36 -20.21
C SER A 311 -20.92 8.78 -18.84
N ARG A 312 -21.16 7.50 -18.55
CA ARG A 312 -20.66 6.89 -17.30
C ARG A 312 -19.14 6.72 -17.30
N SER A 313 -18.48 6.42 -18.42
CA SER A 313 -17.01 6.30 -18.45
C SER A 313 -16.32 7.65 -18.44
N THR A 314 -16.82 8.58 -19.27
CA THR A 314 -16.35 9.94 -19.38
C THR A 314 -16.77 10.74 -18.16
N ALA A 315 -17.89 10.48 -17.50
CA ALA A 315 -18.26 11.09 -16.22
C ALA A 315 -17.84 10.24 -15.01
N HIS A 316 -17.11 9.13 -15.15
CA HIS A 316 -16.40 8.47 -14.03
C HIS A 316 -14.93 8.89 -14.04
N VAL A 317 -14.33 9.04 -15.23
CA VAL A 317 -13.05 9.71 -15.43
C VAL A 317 -13.20 11.23 -15.29
N ALA A 318 -14.23 11.89 -15.83
CA ALA A 318 -14.59 13.26 -15.51
C ALA A 318 -15.43 13.40 -14.22
N PHE A 319 -15.84 12.33 -13.52
CA PHE A 319 -16.17 12.47 -12.09
C PHE A 319 -14.89 12.69 -11.32
N ARG A 320 -13.91 11.80 -11.53
CA ARG A 320 -12.66 11.76 -10.77
C ARG A 320 -11.61 12.78 -11.20
N THR A 321 -11.68 13.31 -12.44
CA THR A 321 -10.81 14.39 -12.92
C THR A 321 -11.54 15.71 -13.17
N GLN A 322 -12.89 15.77 -13.09
CA GLN A 322 -13.62 17.01 -13.44
C GLN A 322 -15.10 17.15 -13.00
N SER A 323 -15.57 16.60 -11.87
CA SER A 323 -16.95 16.87 -11.40
C SER A 323 -17.02 17.87 -10.26
N ARG A 324 -16.69 19.13 -10.62
CA ARG A 324 -17.59 20.27 -10.33
C ARG A 324 -17.36 21.54 -11.16
N MET A 325 -16.75 21.46 -12.35
CA MET A 325 -16.72 22.61 -13.26
C MET A 325 -16.90 22.21 -14.73
N HIS A 326 -18.06 22.60 -15.27
CA HIS A 326 -18.53 22.52 -16.67
C HIS A 326 -19.25 21.24 -17.12
N PHE A 327 -20.50 21.10 -16.65
CA PHE A 327 -21.55 20.40 -17.41
C PHE A 327 -22.78 21.31 -17.59
N ASN A 328 -22.57 22.51 -18.17
CA ASN A 328 -23.65 23.45 -18.52
C ASN A 328 -23.48 24.11 -19.90
N TYR A 329 -22.66 23.55 -20.81
CA TYR A 329 -22.46 24.18 -22.14
C TYR A 329 -22.70 23.27 -23.36
N LEU A 330 -23.35 22.11 -23.20
CA LEU A 330 -23.78 21.29 -24.35
C LEU A 330 -25.26 20.88 -24.25
N GLN A 331 -26.10 21.81 -23.80
CA GLN A 331 -27.57 21.67 -23.84
C GLN A 331 -28.31 22.94 -24.30
N ARG A 332 -27.64 23.85 -25.00
CA ARG A 332 -28.30 24.89 -25.80
C ARG A 332 -27.70 24.92 -27.19
N GLU A 333 -28.25 24.08 -28.05
CA GLU A 333 -28.86 24.42 -29.34
C GLU A 333 -29.76 23.26 -29.77
#